data_AF-A0A535UL50-F1
#
_entry.id   AF-A0A535UL50-F1
#
_cell.length_a   1.000
_cell.length_b   1.000
_cell.length_c   1.000
_cell.angle_alpha   90.00
_cell.angle_beta   90.00
_cell.angle_gamma   90.00
#
_symmetry.space_group_name_H-M   'P 1'
#
loop_
_entity.id
_entity.type
_entity.pdbx_description
1 polymer ?
#
loop_
_entity_poly.entity_id
_entity_poly.type
_entity_poly.pdbx_seq_one_letter_code
_entity_poly.pdbx_strand_id
1 'polypeptide(L)'
;MSEHERMLAQLGEMLAKVARPYRPDDIDLPSDVRASLCQLGFPCSELTSREELIARLWARKRSLLGVMQPEWGGPGVTPPTAA
;
A
#
# COMPACT_ATOMS: atom_id res chain seq x y z
N MET A 1 -11.41 11.93 -9.57
CA MET A 1 -10.44 11.00 -8.99
C MET A 1 -9.67 10.33 -10.12
N SER A 2 -8.39 10.65 -10.19
CA SER A 2 -7.41 10.04 -11.09
C SER A 2 -7.21 8.56 -10.74
N GLU A 3 -6.76 7.76 -11.71
CA GLU A 3 -6.52 6.32 -11.52
C GLU A 3 -5.57 6.04 -10.35
N HIS A 4 -4.51 6.83 -10.23
CA HIS A 4 -3.54 6.77 -9.14
C HIS A 4 -4.17 7.03 -7.76
N GLU A 5 -5.11 7.97 -7.65
CA GLU A 5 -5.82 8.26 -6.38
C GLU A 5 -6.73 7.09 -5.99
N ARG A 6 -7.42 6.48 -6.96
CA ARG A 6 -8.23 5.29 -6.73
C ARG A 6 -7.38 4.12 -6.27
N MET A 7 -6.22 3.92 -6.89
CA MET A 7 -5.29 2.86 -6.54
C MET A 7 -4.65 3.10 -5.15
N LEU A 8 -4.37 4.35 -4.77
CA LEU A 8 -3.95 4.70 -3.40
C LEU A 8 -5.02 4.38 -2.37
N ALA A 9 -6.29 4.70 -2.66
CA ALA A 9 -7.41 4.38 -1.78
C ALA A 9 -7.55 2.85 -1.60
N GLN A 10 -7.48 2.09 -2.69
CA GLN A 10 -7.54 0.63 -2.65
C GLN A 10 -6.38 0.01 -1.86
N LEU A 11 -5.14 0.47 -2.08
CA LEU A 11 -3.97 0.02 -1.31
C LEU A 11 -4.10 0.37 0.18
N GLY A 12 -4.64 1.55 0.50
CA GLY A 12 -4.90 1.97 1.88
C GLY A 12 -5.93 1.09 2.57
N GLU A 13 -7.04 0.78 1.89
CA GLU A 13 -8.06 -0.13 2.41
C GLU A 13 -7.50 -1.53 2.64
N MET A 14 -6.72 -2.06 1.69
CA MET A 14 -6.07 -3.36 1.84
C MET A 14 -5.08 -3.40 2.98
N LEU A 15 -4.28 -2.36 3.14
CA LEU A 15 -3.37 -2.28 4.27
C LEU A 15 -4.11 -2.30 5.60
N ALA A 16 -5.26 -1.62 5.71
CA ALA A 16 -6.08 -1.64 6.92
C ALA A 16 -6.66 -3.03 7.20
N LYS A 17 -7.17 -3.74 6.18
CA LYS A 17 -7.70 -5.10 6.33
C LYS A 17 -6.60 -6.10 6.70
N VAL A 18 -5.42 -5.99 6.11
CA VAL A 18 -4.29 -6.89 6.39
C VAL A 18 -3.64 -6.55 7.73
N ALA A 19 -3.53 -5.28 8.13
CA ALA A 19 -2.89 -4.88 9.40
C ALA A 19 -3.80 -5.01 10.63
N ARG A 20 -5.10 -5.25 10.46
CA ARG A 20 -6.04 -5.42 11.56
C ARG A 20 -5.62 -6.58 12.48
N PRO A 21 -5.57 -6.42 13.82
CA PRO A 21 -5.28 -7.54 14.69
C PRO A 21 -6.33 -8.64 14.49
N TYR A 22 -5.89 -9.79 14.00
CA TYR A 22 -6.69 -11.01 13.88
C TYR A 22 -6.59 -11.81 15.18
N ARG A 23 -7.56 -12.67 15.45
CA ARG A 23 -7.49 -13.57 16.61
C ARG A 23 -6.30 -14.52 16.43
N PRO A 24 -5.68 -15.01 17.52
CA PRO A 24 -4.58 -15.96 17.42
C PRO A 24 -4.93 -17.26 16.65
N ASP A 25 -6.22 -17.63 16.58
CA ASP A 25 -6.72 -18.75 15.77
C ASP A 25 -6.92 -18.42 14.28
N ASP A 26 -6.92 -17.14 13.89
CA ASP A 26 -6.99 -16.71 12.49
C ASP A 26 -5.59 -16.74 11.89
N ILE A 27 -5.14 -17.95 11.54
CA ILE A 27 -3.85 -18.19 10.88
C ILE A 27 -3.84 -17.60 9.46
N ASP A 28 -5.01 -17.51 8.82
CA ASP A 28 -5.15 -17.14 7.42
C ASP A 28 -5.89 -15.81 7.22
N LEU A 29 -5.52 -15.08 6.17
CA LEU A 29 -6.31 -13.94 5.70
C LEU A 29 -7.64 -14.44 5.09
N PRO A 30 -8.75 -13.70 5.29
CA PRO A 30 -10.02 -14.02 4.64
C PRO A 30 -9.87 -14.16 3.12
N SER A 31 -10.60 -15.09 2.52
CA SER A 31 -10.56 -15.38 1.08
C SER A 31 -10.75 -14.14 0.21
N ASP A 32 -11.66 -13.24 0.61
CA ASP A 32 -11.92 -11.99 -0.11
C ASP A 32 -10.72 -11.03 -0.11
N VAL A 33 -9.99 -10.98 1.02
CA VAL A 33 -8.77 -10.19 1.14
C VAL A 33 -7.68 -10.78 0.26
N ARG A 34 -7.52 -12.11 0.26
CA ARG A 34 -6.55 -12.80 -0.63
C ARG A 34 -6.85 -12.56 -2.10
N ALA A 35 -8.11 -12.69 -2.52
CA ALA A 35 -8.53 -12.43 -3.90
C ALA A 35 -8.24 -10.98 -4.31
N SER A 36 -8.56 -10.02 -3.43
CA SER A 36 -8.28 -8.60 -3.67
C SER A 36 -6.78 -8.30 -3.78
N LEU A 37 -5.95 -8.93 -2.93
CA LEU A 37 -4.50 -8.80 -3.01
C LEU A 37 -3.94 -9.37 -4.31
N CYS A 38 -4.42 -10.52 -4.75
CA CYS A 38 -4.03 -11.11 -6.04
C CYS A 38 -4.38 -10.20 -7.22
N GLN A 39 -5.58 -9.59 -7.23
CA GLN A 39 -5.97 -8.62 -8.27
C GLN A 39 -5.08 -7.38 -8.29
N LEU A 40 -4.60 -6.96 -7.12
CA LEU A 40 -3.62 -5.89 -7.00
C LEU A 40 -2.21 -6.34 -7.37
N GLY A 41 -1.97 -7.61 -7.67
CA GLY A 41 -0.65 -8.14 -8.04
C GLY A 41 0.22 -8.57 -6.84
N PHE A 42 -0.39 -8.85 -5.70
CA PHE A 42 0.27 -9.43 -4.52
C PHE A 42 -0.18 -10.89 -4.36
N PRO A 43 0.53 -11.85 -4.98
CA PRO A 43 0.17 -13.25 -4.87
C PRO A 43 0.30 -13.71 -3.41
N CYS A 44 -0.81 -14.15 -2.83
CA CYS A 44 -0.86 -14.74 -1.49
C CYS A 44 -0.58 -16.24 -1.59
N SER A 45 0.70 -16.62 -1.64
CA SER A 45 1.13 -18.01 -1.49
C SER A 45 1.20 -18.40 -0.02
N GLU A 46 1.13 -19.70 0.29
CA GLU A 46 1.26 -20.23 1.66
C GLU A 46 2.61 -19.88 2.33
N LEU A 47 3.60 -19.46 1.53
CA LEU A 47 4.92 -19.05 1.98
C LEU A 47 5.03 -17.56 2.32
N THR A 48 4.02 -16.75 1.95
CA THR A 48 4.09 -15.31 2.16
C THR A 48 3.43 -14.95 3.49
N SER A 49 4.25 -14.66 4.50
CA SER A 49 3.77 -14.20 5.79
C SER A 49 2.98 -12.89 5.68
N ARG A 50 2.07 -12.68 6.63
CA ARG A 50 1.24 -11.48 6.71
C ARG A 50 2.08 -10.20 6.82
N GLU A 51 3.15 -10.23 7.60
CA GLU A 51 4.09 -9.12 7.79
C GLU A 51 4.75 -8.71 6.48
N GLU A 52 5.12 -9.69 5.65
CA GLU A 52 5.70 -9.47 4.34
C GLU A 52 4.68 -8.85 3.37
N LEU A 53 3.41 -9.29 3.43
CA LEU A 53 2.33 -8.64 2.68
C LEU A 53 2.15 -7.18 3.09
N ILE A 54 2.18 -6.88 4.40
CA ILE A 54 2.09 -5.50 4.90
C ILE A 54 3.26 -4.67 4.37
N ALA A 55 4.50 -5.18 4.47
CA ALA A 55 5.70 -4.48 4.00
C ALA A 55 5.61 -4.16 2.50
N ARG A 56 5.22 -5.13 1.67
CA ARG A 56 5.07 -4.96 0.22
C ARG A 56 3.95 -4.00 -0.16
N LEU A 57 2.79 -4.08 0.51
CA LEU A 57 1.68 -3.14 0.30
C LEU A 57 2.11 -1.71 0.67
N TRP A 58 2.83 -1.53 1.78
CA TRP A 58 3.32 -0.24 2.21
C TRP A 58 4.35 0.33 1.24
N ALA A 59 5.29 -0.49 0.76
CA ALA A 59 6.28 -0.11 -0.24
C ALA A 59 5.63 0.37 -1.55
N ARG A 60 4.61 -0.35 -2.04
CA ARG A 60 3.88 0.05 -3.25
C ARG A 60 3.08 1.33 -3.05
N LYS A 61 2.41 1.48 -1.90
CA LYS A 61 1.69 2.71 -1.56
C LYS A 61 2.62 3.91 -1.53
N ARG A 62 3.81 3.79 -0.94
CA ARG A 62 4.84 4.84 -0.94
C ARG A 62 5.34 5.17 -2.34
N SER A 63 5.63 4.15 -3.15
CA SER A 63 6.08 4.35 -4.53
C SER A 63 5.04 5.15 -5.32
N LEU A 64 3.76 4.77 -5.20
CA LEU A 64 2.65 5.46 -5.84
C LEU A 64 2.48 6.90 -5.33
N LEU A 65 2.64 7.12 -4.02
CA LEU A 65 2.66 8.47 -3.44
C LEU A 65 3.84 9.31 -3.96
N GLY A 66 5.01 8.72 -4.16
CA GLY A 66 6.18 9.39 -4.72
C GLY A 66 6.04 9.74 -6.21
N VAL A 67 5.24 8.99 -6.96
CA VAL A 67 4.87 9.35 -8.35
C VAL A 67 3.84 10.48 -8.36
N MET A 68 2.89 10.49 -7.42
CA MET A 68 1.86 11.54 -7.32
C MET A 68 2.35 12.84 -6.65
N GLN A 69 3.42 12.75 -5.87
CA GLN A 69 4.13 13.88 -5.28
C GLN A 69 5.50 13.95 -5.96
N PRO A 70 5.64 14.65 -7.10
CA PRO A 70 6.93 14.70 -7.80
C PRO A 70 8.05 15.18 -6.86
N GLU A 71 7.72 16.01 -5.86
CA GLU A 71 8.71 16.59 -4.97
C GLU A 71 8.02 16.90 -3.63
N TRP A 72 7.99 15.95 -2.69
CA TRP A 72 8.15 16.39 -1.30
C TRP A 72 9.58 16.90 -1.20
N GLY A 73 9.78 18.15 -1.60
CA GLY A 73 10.91 18.92 -1.13
C GLY A 73 10.88 18.82 0.38
N GLY A 74 11.81 18.08 0.96
CA GLY A 74 12.04 18.12 2.39
C GLY A 74 12.18 19.58 2.85
N PRO A 75 12.00 19.88 4.14
CA PRO A 75 12.18 21.23 4.66
C PRO A 75 13.59 21.73 4.27
N GLY A 76 13.68 22.55 3.22
CA GLY A 76 14.95 22.91 2.58
C GLY A 76 14.90 23.19 1.07
N VAL A 77 13.86 22.78 0.34
CA VAL A 77 13.74 23.17 -1.08
C VAL A 77 13.14 24.57 -1.19
N THR A 78 14.02 25.58 -1.30
CA THR A 78 13.63 26.92 -1.75
C THR A 78 13.04 26.84 -3.15
N PRO A 79 11.84 27.39 -3.42
CA PRO A 79 11.35 27.53 -4.79
C PRO A 79 12.33 28.41 -5.59
N PRO A 80 12.43 28.23 -6.92
CA PRO A 80 13.30 29.08 -7.72
C PRO A 80 12.85 30.53 -7.55
N THR A 81 13.78 31.39 -7.13
CA THR A 81 13.63 32.85 -7.15
C THR A 81 13.11 33.23 -8.53
N ALA A 82 11.90 33.78 -8.59
CA ALA A 82 11.43 34.49 -9.76
C ALA A 82 12.39 35.67 -10.00
N ALA A 83 13.14 35.61 -11.10
CA ALA A 83 13.92 36.70 -11.64
C ALA A 83 13.48 36.95 -13.09
#